data_AF-A0A7J8QK00-F1
#
_entry.id   AF-A0A7J8QK00-F1
#
_cell.length_a   1.000
_cell.length_b   1.000
_cell.length_c   1.000
_cell.angle_alpha   90.00
_cell.angle_beta   90.00
_cell.angle_gamma   90.00
#
_symmetry.space_group_name_H-M   'P 1'
#
loop_
_entity.id
_entity.type
_entity.pdbx_description
1 polymer ?
#
loop_
_entity_poly.entity_id
_entity_poly.type
_entity_poly.pdbx_seq_one_letter_code
_entity_poly.pdbx_strand_id
1 'polypeptide(L)'
;IGIYNLIKYDASVLRAFNPVHIYLYFKRNSVNAWYALGGCLLCATGSEAMFADLCYFSVRSIQLTFVFLVLPCLLLGYLGQAAYLTGNLNGAEKHPFFLSIPSGIFWPVLLIANIAALIASRAMTTATFSCIKQSSNLGCFPRLKIIHTSKRLMGQIYIPVINWFLLVGCLVLVCSMSSINEIGNAYGIAELGVMMMTTILVTIVMLLIWRLNIIIVLSFVVFFLGLELTFFSSVLWSVTDGSWVILVFAVIMFVIMYIWNYGSKLKYETEVERKLPMDLMREIGCNLGTIRAPGIGLLYNELAKGVPAIFGHFITTLPAIHSMVVFVCIKYVPVPVVPQNERFFFRRVCPKSYHLFRCIARYGYKDVRKENHQAFEQLLIESLEKLIRREAQQRQLESDGDEDADSEEDTSFSRVLIDPNGSVYSLGVPLLAEFRGSSNSISEASISEELNPNSPASPSISDAEHSLERELSFIRQAKESGVVYLLGHGDIRARKDSWFIKKLVINYFYAFLRKNCRRGIANLSVPHSHLIQVGMTYMV
;
A
#
# COMPACT_ATOMS: atom_id res chain seq x y z
N ILE A 1 -40.60 -3.79 18.10
CA ILE A 1 -41.34 -2.73 17.35
C ILE A 1 -41.92 -3.30 16.06
N GLY A 2 -41.10 -3.85 15.16
CA GLY A 2 -41.56 -4.43 13.89
C GLY A 2 -42.74 -5.40 14.01
N ILE A 3 -42.59 -6.44 14.84
CA ILE A 3 -43.63 -7.45 15.11
C ILE A 3 -44.90 -6.82 15.71
N TYR A 4 -44.75 -5.88 16.65
CA TYR A 4 -45.89 -5.21 17.28
C TYR A 4 -46.72 -4.42 16.25
N ASN A 5 -46.05 -3.69 15.34
CA ASN A 5 -46.74 -2.92 14.31
C ASN A 5 -47.42 -3.82 13.27
N LEU A 6 -46.80 -4.95 12.94
CA LEU A 6 -47.40 -5.92 12.01
C LEU A 6 -48.69 -6.53 12.57
N ILE A 7 -48.73 -6.84 13.87
CA ILE A 7 -49.92 -7.39 14.53
C ILE A 7 -51.00 -6.31 14.70
N LYS A 8 -50.60 -5.07 15.01
CA LYS A 8 -51.55 -4.00 15.36
C LYS A 8 -52.19 -3.32 14.16
N TYR A 9 -51.42 -3.07 13.09
CA TYR A 9 -51.88 -2.25 11.96
C TYR A 9 -52.34 -3.12 10.80
N ASP A 10 -51.43 -3.85 10.16
CA ASP A 10 -51.78 -4.72 9.04
C ASP A 10 -50.73 -5.79 8.77
N ALA A 11 -51.15 -7.07 8.80
CA ALA A 11 -50.30 -8.21 8.43
C ALA A 11 -50.25 -8.45 6.92
N SER A 12 -51.12 -7.80 6.13
CA SER A 12 -51.18 -7.95 4.67
C SER A 12 -49.90 -7.48 3.96
N VAL A 13 -49.08 -6.65 4.63
CA VAL A 13 -47.76 -6.20 4.17
C VAL A 13 -46.81 -7.35 3.85
N LEU A 14 -46.98 -8.53 4.47
CA LEU A 14 -46.20 -9.73 4.14
C LEU A 14 -46.42 -10.20 2.70
N ARG A 15 -47.50 -9.79 2.03
CA ARG A 15 -47.70 -10.08 0.60
C ARG A 15 -46.63 -9.42 -0.28
N ALA A 16 -45.88 -8.44 0.23
CA ALA A 16 -44.78 -7.81 -0.49
C ALA A 16 -43.66 -8.78 -0.93
N PHE A 17 -43.53 -9.95 -0.31
CA PHE A 17 -42.58 -10.98 -0.76
C PHE A 17 -42.98 -11.64 -2.08
N ASN A 18 -44.24 -11.51 -2.53
CA ASN A 18 -44.67 -12.03 -3.81
C ASN A 18 -44.24 -11.06 -4.94
N PRO A 19 -43.40 -11.51 -5.90
CA PRO A 19 -42.87 -10.67 -6.97
C PRO A 19 -43.95 -10.12 -7.92
N VAL A 20 -45.17 -10.65 -7.90
CA VAL A 20 -46.29 -10.09 -8.67
C VAL A 20 -46.57 -8.64 -8.25
N HIS A 21 -46.36 -8.27 -6.99
CA HIS A 21 -46.65 -6.92 -6.50
C HIS A 21 -45.69 -5.86 -7.04
N ILE A 22 -44.41 -6.18 -7.23
CA ILE A 22 -43.47 -5.22 -7.82
C ILE A 22 -43.83 -4.96 -9.29
N TYR A 23 -44.22 -5.99 -10.04
CA TYR A 23 -44.71 -5.82 -11.41
C TYR A 23 -45.97 -4.95 -11.48
N LEU A 24 -46.95 -5.20 -10.61
CA LEU A 24 -48.17 -4.39 -10.54
C LEU A 24 -47.89 -2.94 -10.15
N TYR A 25 -46.93 -2.71 -9.26
CA TYR A 25 -46.51 -1.37 -8.85
C TYR A 25 -45.88 -0.59 -10.02
N PHE A 26 -44.96 -1.21 -10.76
CA PHE A 26 -44.36 -0.61 -11.95
C PHE A 26 -45.39 -0.35 -13.06
N LYS A 27 -46.35 -1.27 -13.26
CA LYS A 27 -47.43 -1.11 -14.24
C LYS A 27 -48.33 0.09 -13.92
N ARG A 28 -48.56 0.38 -12.64
CA ARG A 28 -49.46 1.46 -12.19
C ARG A 28 -48.77 2.83 -12.13
N ASN A 29 -47.52 2.87 -11.67
CA ASN A 29 -46.85 4.13 -11.29
C ASN A 29 -45.59 4.44 -12.09
N SER A 30 -45.21 3.61 -13.09
CA SER A 30 -44.07 3.74 -14.01
C SER A 30 -42.94 4.71 -13.57
N VAL A 31 -43.08 6.00 -13.84
CA VAL A 31 -42.10 7.05 -13.52
C VAL A 31 -41.87 7.20 -12.00
N ASN A 32 -42.92 7.28 -11.20
CA ASN A 32 -42.80 7.38 -9.73
C ASN A 32 -42.22 6.09 -9.13
N ALA A 33 -42.54 4.94 -9.73
CA ALA A 33 -41.95 3.67 -9.33
C ALA A 33 -40.44 3.62 -9.63
N TRP A 34 -40.02 4.23 -10.75
CA TRP A 34 -38.61 4.38 -11.09
C TRP A 34 -37.86 5.23 -10.06
N TYR A 35 -38.40 6.37 -9.64
CA TYR A 35 -37.78 7.21 -8.59
C TYR A 35 -37.71 6.50 -7.23
N ALA A 36 -38.75 5.75 -6.85
CA ALA A 36 -38.78 5.02 -5.59
C ALA A 36 -37.66 3.96 -5.49
N LEU A 37 -37.23 3.42 -6.63
CA LEU A 37 -36.18 2.40 -6.69
C LEU A 37 -34.85 2.90 -6.11
N GLY A 38 -34.50 4.16 -6.36
CA GLY A 38 -33.28 4.77 -5.86
C GLY A 38 -33.26 4.92 -4.35
N GLY A 39 -34.40 5.30 -3.76
CA GLY A 39 -34.54 5.42 -2.30
C GLY A 39 -34.43 4.08 -1.56
N CYS A 40 -34.92 3.00 -2.17
CA CYS A 40 -34.79 1.65 -1.61
C CYS A 40 -33.33 1.24 -1.43
N LEU A 41 -32.42 1.70 -2.27
CA LEU A 41 -31.03 1.26 -2.21
C LEU A 41 -30.29 1.77 -0.97
N LEU A 42 -30.70 2.90 -0.37
CA LEU A 42 -30.09 3.39 0.87
C LEU A 42 -30.15 2.36 2.01
N CYS A 43 -31.03 1.36 1.95
CA CYS A 43 -31.04 0.28 2.93
C CYS A 43 -29.87 -0.71 2.81
N ALA A 44 -29.23 -0.80 1.64
CA ALA A 44 -28.15 -1.76 1.35
C ALA A 44 -26.75 -1.23 1.70
N THR A 45 -26.61 0.07 1.94
CA THR A 45 -25.32 0.77 2.13
C THR A 45 -24.58 0.36 3.40
N GLY A 46 -25.24 -0.35 4.32
CA GLY A 46 -24.59 -0.90 5.52
C GLY A 46 -23.73 -2.13 5.23
N SER A 47 -23.89 -2.77 4.06
CA SER A 47 -23.19 -4.00 3.72
C SER A 47 -21.72 -3.78 3.40
N GLU A 48 -21.34 -2.67 2.74
CA GLU A 48 -19.94 -2.35 2.42
C GLU A 48 -19.10 -2.15 3.69
N ALA A 49 -19.66 -1.44 4.69
CA ALA A 49 -18.99 -1.20 5.97
C ALA A 49 -18.64 -2.53 6.67
N MET A 50 -19.49 -3.56 6.54
CA MET A 50 -19.21 -4.89 7.09
C MET A 50 -18.02 -5.57 6.38
N PHE A 51 -17.84 -5.34 5.07
CA PHE A 51 -16.69 -5.84 4.33
C PHE A 51 -15.40 -5.09 4.66
N ALA A 52 -15.46 -3.77 4.89
CA ALA A 52 -14.32 -2.99 5.33
C ALA A 52 -13.77 -3.48 6.69
N ASP A 53 -14.64 -4.02 7.53
CA ASP A 53 -14.32 -4.57 8.85
C ASP A 53 -13.83 -6.03 8.85
N LEU A 54 -13.68 -6.68 7.68
CA LEU A 54 -13.03 -8.00 7.56
C LEU A 54 -11.58 -8.03 8.09
N CYS A 55 -10.95 -6.86 8.24
CA CYS A 55 -9.63 -6.75 8.89
C CYS A 55 -9.68 -7.05 10.40
N TYR A 56 -10.86 -7.05 11.02
CA TYR A 56 -11.06 -7.23 12.46
C TYR A 56 -11.76 -8.54 12.81
N PHE A 57 -12.71 -8.97 11.99
CA PHE A 57 -13.57 -10.12 12.28
C PHE A 57 -13.45 -11.21 11.22
N SER A 58 -13.71 -12.47 11.62
CA SER A 58 -13.68 -13.60 10.70
C SER A 58 -14.90 -13.59 9.77
N VAL A 59 -14.71 -14.02 8.53
CA VAL A 59 -15.78 -14.08 7.50
C VAL A 59 -17.01 -14.83 8.00
N ARG A 60 -16.81 -15.99 8.64
CA ARG A 60 -17.92 -16.82 9.17
C ARG A 60 -18.71 -16.11 10.25
N SER A 61 -18.05 -15.35 11.13
CA SER A 61 -18.73 -14.62 12.21
C SER A 61 -19.63 -13.53 11.65
N ILE A 62 -19.14 -12.79 10.64
CA ILE A 62 -19.93 -11.76 9.95
C ILE A 62 -21.14 -12.39 9.25
N GLN A 63 -20.94 -13.47 8.48
CA GLN A 63 -22.02 -14.16 7.76
C GLN A 63 -23.12 -14.67 8.69
N LEU A 64 -22.76 -15.36 9.78
CA LEU A 64 -23.74 -15.88 10.75
C LEU A 64 -24.50 -14.74 11.42
N THR A 65 -23.81 -13.69 11.87
CA THR A 65 -24.45 -12.54 12.52
C THR A 65 -25.38 -11.81 11.55
N PHE A 66 -24.97 -11.65 10.29
CA PHE A 66 -25.81 -11.00 9.28
C PHE A 66 -27.09 -11.79 9.00
N VAL A 67 -26.96 -13.09 8.70
CA VAL A 67 -28.08 -13.93 8.28
C VAL A 67 -29.06 -14.19 9.42
N PHE A 68 -28.58 -14.47 10.63
CA PHE A 68 -29.44 -14.89 11.74
C PHE A 68 -29.92 -13.74 12.64
N LEU A 69 -29.24 -12.59 12.64
CA LEU A 69 -29.59 -11.48 13.53
C LEU A 69 -29.94 -10.22 12.73
N VAL A 70 -29.01 -9.70 11.94
CA VAL A 70 -29.16 -8.36 11.33
C VAL A 70 -30.26 -8.34 10.28
N LEU A 71 -30.20 -9.24 9.29
CA LEU A 71 -31.17 -9.33 8.20
C LEU A 71 -32.62 -9.52 8.68
N PRO A 72 -32.95 -10.48 9.55
CA PRO A 72 -34.32 -10.64 10.04
C PRO A 72 -34.80 -9.44 10.86
N CYS A 73 -33.94 -8.84 11.69
CA CYS A 73 -34.29 -7.63 12.45
C CYS A 73 -34.57 -6.43 11.54
N LEU A 74 -33.75 -6.20 10.51
CA LEU A 74 -33.96 -5.13 9.53
C LEU A 74 -35.26 -5.33 8.75
N LEU A 75 -35.48 -6.55 8.25
CA LEU A 75 -36.68 -6.91 7.50
C LEU A 75 -37.95 -6.69 8.32
N LEU A 76 -37.97 -7.18 9.56
CA LEU A 76 -39.08 -6.95 10.50
C LEU A 76 -39.26 -5.45 10.82
N GLY A 77 -38.17 -4.69 10.91
CA GLY A 77 -38.19 -3.25 11.10
C GLY A 77 -38.90 -2.52 9.96
N TYR A 78 -38.50 -2.78 8.71
CA TYR A 78 -39.11 -2.17 7.53
C TYR A 78 -40.56 -2.61 7.32
N LEU A 79 -40.86 -3.90 7.49
CA LEU A 79 -42.23 -4.42 7.41
C LEU A 79 -43.15 -3.74 8.45
N GLY A 80 -42.68 -3.56 9.68
CA GLY A 80 -43.45 -2.87 10.71
C GLY A 80 -43.64 -1.37 10.46
N GLN A 81 -42.68 -0.70 9.81
CA GLN A 81 -42.86 0.69 9.36
C GLN A 81 -43.88 0.77 8.23
N ALA A 82 -43.81 -0.14 7.25
CA ALA A 82 -44.77 -0.22 6.16
C ALA A 82 -46.20 -0.47 6.68
N ALA A 83 -46.38 -1.41 7.62
CA ALA A 83 -47.68 -1.68 8.25
C ALA A 83 -48.26 -0.45 8.96
N TYR A 84 -47.41 0.32 9.65
CA TYR A 84 -47.83 1.58 10.26
C TYR A 84 -48.30 2.61 9.21
N LEU A 85 -47.56 2.74 8.11
CA LEU A 85 -47.88 3.69 7.04
C LEU A 85 -49.18 3.37 6.30
N THR A 86 -49.57 2.09 6.21
CA THR A 86 -50.86 1.68 5.62
C THR A 86 -52.06 2.24 6.40
N GLY A 87 -51.94 2.38 7.73
CA GLY A 87 -53.01 2.88 8.60
C GLY A 87 -53.03 4.40 8.78
N ASN A 88 -51.91 5.10 8.58
CA ASN A 88 -51.74 6.52 8.94
C ASN A 88 -51.07 7.33 7.81
N LEU A 89 -51.78 7.55 6.68
CA LEU A 89 -51.24 8.24 5.50
C LEU A 89 -51.03 9.75 5.66
N ASN A 90 -51.79 10.44 6.54
CA ASN A 90 -51.90 11.91 6.50
C ASN A 90 -50.85 12.68 7.34
N GLY A 91 -49.96 12.01 8.07
CA GLY A 91 -48.93 12.64 8.91
C GLY A 91 -47.49 12.20 8.61
N ALA A 92 -47.29 11.46 7.51
CA ALA A 92 -46.12 10.60 7.29
C ALA A 92 -44.88 11.30 6.68
N GLU A 93 -44.88 12.62 6.50
CA GLU A 93 -43.78 13.31 5.80
C GLU A 93 -42.52 13.51 6.64
N LYS A 94 -42.60 13.41 7.99
CA LYS A 94 -41.46 13.67 8.88
C LYS A 94 -41.20 12.47 9.79
N HIS A 95 -40.21 11.66 9.42
CA HIS A 95 -39.60 10.54 10.17
C HIS A 95 -40.55 9.36 10.54
N PRO A 96 -40.83 8.44 9.60
CA PRO A 96 -41.76 7.32 9.80
C PRO A 96 -41.31 6.35 10.91
N PHE A 97 -40.00 6.20 11.12
CA PHE A 97 -39.47 5.33 12.18
C PHE A 97 -39.96 5.76 13.57
N PHE A 98 -39.80 7.03 13.93
CA PHE A 98 -40.14 7.54 15.27
C PHE A 98 -41.64 7.57 15.53
N LEU A 99 -42.45 7.85 14.49
CA LEU A 99 -43.91 7.83 14.57
C LEU A 99 -44.47 6.41 14.76
N SER A 100 -43.77 5.40 14.27
CA SER A 100 -44.20 3.99 14.40
C SER A 100 -44.00 3.40 15.81
N ILE A 101 -43.39 4.14 16.73
CA ILE A 101 -43.05 3.68 18.08
C ILE A 101 -44.21 3.95 19.05
N PRO A 102 -44.64 2.97 19.87
CA PRO A 102 -45.61 3.23 20.92
C PRO A 102 -45.10 4.24 21.96
N SER A 103 -45.99 5.14 22.41
CA SER A 103 -45.67 6.30 23.26
C SER A 103 -44.90 5.96 24.54
N GLY A 104 -45.15 4.79 25.15
CA GLY A 104 -44.48 4.36 26.39
C GLY A 104 -43.00 3.99 26.26
N ILE A 105 -42.50 3.71 25.04
CA ILE A 105 -41.10 3.27 24.81
C ILE A 105 -40.33 4.24 23.90
N PHE A 106 -40.93 5.39 23.58
CA PHE A 106 -40.34 6.39 22.69
C PHE A 106 -38.97 6.88 23.19
N TRP A 107 -38.90 7.35 24.44
CA TRP A 107 -37.68 7.91 25.01
C TRP A 107 -36.51 6.91 25.09
N PRO A 108 -36.71 5.65 25.57
CA PRO A 108 -35.66 4.63 25.51
C PRO A 108 -35.15 4.36 24.09
N VAL A 109 -36.06 4.26 23.10
CA VAL A 109 -35.66 3.97 21.71
C VAL A 109 -34.92 5.14 21.09
N LEU A 110 -35.32 6.38 21.38
CA LEU A 110 -34.61 7.58 20.93
C LEU A 110 -33.17 7.60 21.45
N LEU A 111 -32.96 7.25 22.73
CA LEU A 111 -31.62 7.16 23.31
C LEU A 111 -30.78 6.06 22.64
N ILE A 112 -31.34 4.87 22.44
CA ILE A 112 -30.67 3.76 21.76
C ILE A 112 -30.32 4.13 20.31
N ALA A 113 -31.22 4.80 19.59
CA ALA A 113 -31.00 5.24 18.21
C ALA A 113 -29.82 6.24 18.11
N ASN A 114 -29.72 7.18 19.04
CA ASN A 114 -28.59 8.11 19.10
C ASN A 114 -27.27 7.41 19.41
N ILE A 115 -27.26 6.44 20.34
CA ILE A 115 -26.07 5.63 20.63
C ILE A 115 -25.67 4.81 19.39
N ALA A 116 -26.64 4.22 18.68
CA ALA A 116 -26.38 3.48 17.45
C ALA A 116 -25.79 4.39 16.35
N ALA A 117 -26.31 5.61 16.18
CA ALA A 117 -25.76 6.60 15.25
C ALA A 117 -24.30 6.99 15.58
N LEU A 118 -24.00 7.16 16.88
CA LEU A 118 -22.61 7.41 17.33
C LEU A 118 -21.68 6.23 17.02
N ILE A 119 -22.14 4.99 17.25
CA ILE A 119 -21.37 3.78 16.93
C ILE A 119 -21.12 3.68 15.42
N ALA A 120 -22.15 3.93 14.60
CA ALA A 120 -22.03 3.92 13.14
C ALA A 120 -21.01 4.96 12.65
N SER A 121 -21.05 6.19 13.19
CA SER A 121 -20.07 7.24 12.85
C SER A 121 -18.63 6.84 13.19
N ARG A 122 -18.43 6.15 14.33
CA ARG A 122 -17.11 5.63 14.74
C ARG A 122 -16.61 4.50 13.82
N ALA A 123 -17.50 3.60 13.40
CA ALA A 123 -17.18 2.54 12.45
C ALA A 123 -16.73 3.14 11.10
N MET A 124 -17.50 4.08 10.53
CA MET A 124 -17.16 4.74 9.26
C MET A 124 -15.84 5.51 9.30
N THR A 125 -15.56 6.19 10.43
CA THR A 125 -14.28 6.88 10.62
C THR A 125 -13.11 5.89 10.61
N THR A 126 -13.27 4.74 11.25
CA THR A 126 -12.25 3.68 11.32
C THR A 126 -12.05 3.01 9.96
N ALA A 127 -13.14 2.72 9.23
CA ALA A 127 -13.09 2.21 7.87
C ALA A 127 -12.32 3.17 6.94
N THR A 128 -12.54 4.48 7.06
CA THR A 128 -11.82 5.49 6.28
C THR A 128 -10.30 5.44 6.52
N PHE A 129 -9.85 5.25 7.77
CA PHE A 129 -8.43 5.10 8.07
C PHE A 129 -7.83 3.84 7.41
N SER A 130 -8.58 2.74 7.37
CA SER A 130 -8.18 1.51 6.69
C SER A 130 -8.06 1.72 5.18
N CYS A 131 -9.06 2.33 4.54
CA CYS A 131 -9.04 2.62 3.10
C CYS A 131 -7.84 3.50 2.74
N ILE A 132 -7.59 4.60 3.48
CA ILE A 132 -6.47 5.51 3.19
C ILE A 132 -5.11 4.83 3.39
N LYS A 133 -4.97 3.95 4.40
CA LYS A 133 -3.76 3.15 4.56
C LYS A 133 -3.53 2.23 3.35
N GLN A 134 -4.58 1.54 2.90
CA GLN A 134 -4.50 0.67 1.72
C GLN A 134 -4.15 1.47 0.46
N SER A 135 -4.80 2.62 0.23
CA SER A 135 -4.50 3.52 -0.89
C SER A 135 -3.07 4.08 -0.84
N SER A 136 -2.54 4.38 0.36
CA SER A 136 -1.16 4.85 0.52
C SER A 136 -0.15 3.74 0.23
N ASN A 137 -0.44 2.50 0.61
CA ASN A 137 0.39 1.33 0.29
C ASN A 137 0.44 1.03 -1.22
N LEU A 138 -0.66 1.28 -1.94
CA LEU A 138 -0.73 1.18 -3.39
C LEU A 138 -0.03 2.35 -4.12
N GLY A 139 0.44 3.36 -3.40
CA GLY A 139 1.07 4.55 -3.99
C GLY A 139 0.07 5.57 -4.53
N CYS A 140 -1.23 5.34 -4.37
CA CYS A 140 -2.29 6.23 -4.84
C CYS A 140 -2.49 7.46 -3.94
N PHE A 141 -2.11 7.37 -2.66
CA PHE A 141 -2.29 8.45 -1.69
C PHE A 141 -0.96 8.90 -1.07
N PRO A 142 -0.79 10.22 -0.79
CA PRO A 142 0.40 10.71 -0.10
C PRO A 142 0.65 10.03 1.24
N ARG A 143 1.93 9.92 1.59
CA ARG A 143 2.33 9.29 2.86
C ARG A 143 1.90 10.15 4.03
N LEU A 144 0.99 9.61 4.85
CA LEU A 144 0.49 10.25 6.06
C LEU A 144 1.13 9.65 7.32
N LYS A 145 1.06 10.39 8.43
CA LYS A 145 1.47 9.86 9.74
C LYS A 145 0.42 8.87 10.23
N ILE A 146 0.74 7.59 10.08
CA ILE A 146 -0.05 6.47 10.60
C ILE A 146 0.43 6.14 12.02
N ILE A 147 -0.51 6.09 12.97
CA ILE A 147 -0.25 5.68 14.36
C ILE A 147 -0.99 4.36 14.59
N HIS A 148 -0.27 3.33 15.00
CA HIS A 148 -0.85 2.02 15.32
C HIS A 148 -1.21 1.95 16.80
N THR A 149 -2.50 1.84 17.10
CA THR A 149 -3.00 1.88 18.48
C THR A 149 -2.74 0.55 19.21
N SER A 150 -3.04 -0.60 18.59
CA SER A 150 -2.89 -1.93 19.24
C SER A 150 -1.71 -2.75 18.76
N LYS A 151 -1.10 -3.52 19.68
CA LYS A 151 0.01 -4.45 19.40
C LYS A 151 -0.46 -5.77 18.79
N ARG A 152 -1.74 -6.13 19.00
CA ARG A 152 -2.32 -7.42 18.58
C ARG A 152 -3.05 -7.34 17.24
N LEU A 153 -3.66 -6.19 16.93
CA LEU A 153 -4.46 -5.99 15.72
C LEU A 153 -3.80 -4.95 14.81
N MET A 154 -3.24 -5.38 13.68
CA MET A 154 -2.64 -4.50 12.67
C MET A 154 -3.66 -3.50 12.08
N GLY A 155 -4.95 -3.87 12.10
CA GLY A 155 -6.07 -3.07 11.61
C GLY A 155 -6.35 -1.82 12.43
N GLN A 156 -6.02 -1.78 13.74
CA GLN A 156 -6.31 -0.62 14.57
C GLN A 156 -5.35 0.54 14.29
N ILE A 157 -5.81 1.44 13.44
CA ILE A 157 -5.04 2.53 12.85
C ILE A 157 -5.70 3.86 13.20
N TYR A 158 -4.88 4.83 13.60
CA TYR A 158 -5.30 6.21 13.79
C TYR A 158 -4.48 7.14 12.91
N ILE A 159 -5.16 7.97 12.11
CA ILE A 159 -4.53 8.96 11.22
C ILE A 159 -5.03 10.36 11.61
N PRO A 160 -4.25 11.13 12.42
CA PRO A 160 -4.71 12.40 12.97
C PRO A 160 -5.15 13.42 11.92
N VAL A 161 -4.40 13.50 10.80
CA VAL A 161 -4.66 14.45 9.72
C VAL A 161 -6.02 14.18 9.07
N ILE A 162 -6.34 12.90 8.84
CA ILE A 162 -7.62 12.49 8.28
C ILE A 162 -8.75 12.73 9.28
N ASN A 163 -8.52 12.49 10.58
CA ASN A 163 -9.54 12.76 11.58
C ASN A 163 -9.97 14.23 11.59
N TRP A 164 -9.01 15.17 11.56
CA TRP A 164 -9.30 16.59 11.46
C TRP A 164 -9.92 16.98 10.12
N PHE A 165 -9.44 16.39 9.01
CA PHE A 165 -10.02 16.59 7.69
C PHE A 165 -11.49 16.14 7.63
N LEU A 166 -11.81 14.96 8.17
CA LEU A 166 -13.18 14.45 8.27
C LEU A 166 -14.05 15.36 9.14
N LEU A 167 -13.54 15.84 10.27
CA LEU A 167 -14.28 16.78 11.13
C LEU A 167 -14.67 18.05 10.37
N VAL A 168 -13.71 18.68 9.70
CA VAL A 168 -13.95 19.91 8.91
C VAL A 168 -14.88 19.61 7.74
N GLY A 169 -14.65 18.52 7.01
CA GLY A 169 -15.48 18.10 5.89
C GLY A 169 -16.93 17.85 6.29
N CYS A 170 -17.17 17.15 7.41
CA CYS A 170 -18.51 16.95 7.96
C CYS A 170 -19.16 18.27 8.37
N LEU A 171 -18.43 19.19 9.00
CA LEU A 171 -18.98 20.49 9.39
C LEU A 171 -19.36 21.34 8.17
N VAL A 172 -18.51 21.35 7.14
CA VAL A 172 -18.80 22.03 5.86
C VAL A 172 -20.03 21.42 5.18
N LEU A 173 -20.14 20.09 5.12
CA LEU A 173 -21.30 19.42 4.53
C LEU A 173 -22.59 19.73 5.29
N VAL A 174 -22.57 19.69 6.64
CA VAL A 174 -23.74 20.01 7.47
C VAL A 174 -24.14 21.48 7.35
N CYS A 175 -23.19 22.41 7.25
CA CYS A 175 -23.48 23.83 7.04
C CYS A 175 -23.97 24.13 5.62
N SER A 176 -23.50 23.37 4.62
CA SER A 176 -23.84 23.58 3.20
C SER A 176 -25.15 22.91 2.79
N MET A 177 -25.54 21.81 3.44
CA MET A 177 -26.71 21.02 3.08
C MET A 177 -27.69 20.98 4.26
N SER A 178 -28.86 21.60 4.09
CA SER A 178 -29.90 21.63 5.12
C SER A 178 -30.86 20.44 5.05
N SER A 179 -30.78 19.61 3.99
CA SER A 179 -31.73 18.51 3.71
C SER A 179 -31.09 17.13 3.84
N ILE A 180 -31.71 16.24 4.62
CA ILE A 180 -31.26 14.85 4.83
C ILE A 180 -31.44 14.01 3.56
N ASN A 181 -32.47 14.30 2.77
CA ASN A 181 -32.81 13.52 1.58
C ASN A 181 -31.79 13.73 0.45
N GLU A 182 -31.30 14.97 0.29
CA GLU A 182 -30.29 15.32 -0.72
C GLU A 182 -28.95 14.62 -0.43
N ILE A 183 -28.53 14.63 0.84
CA ILE A 183 -27.32 13.93 1.29
C ILE A 183 -27.45 12.43 1.06
N GLY A 184 -28.62 11.86 1.38
CA GLY A 184 -28.92 10.45 1.22
C GLY A 184 -28.84 9.98 -0.24
N ASN A 185 -29.47 10.73 -1.15
CA ASN A 185 -29.46 10.41 -2.58
C ASN A 185 -28.05 10.46 -3.16
N ALA A 186 -27.28 11.51 -2.84
CA ALA A 186 -25.90 11.64 -3.30
C ALA A 186 -25.00 10.51 -2.79
N TYR A 187 -25.18 10.10 -1.54
CA TYR A 187 -24.47 8.96 -0.96
C TYR A 187 -24.83 7.64 -1.67
N GLY A 188 -26.12 7.44 -2.03
CA GLY A 188 -26.56 6.30 -2.81
C GLY A 188 -25.88 6.18 -4.19
N ILE A 189 -25.58 7.31 -4.85
CA ILE A 189 -24.82 7.31 -6.12
C ILE A 189 -23.40 6.78 -5.91
N ALA A 190 -22.72 7.25 -4.86
CA ALA A 190 -21.35 6.85 -4.56
C ALA A 190 -21.28 5.35 -4.24
N GLU A 191 -22.20 4.85 -3.42
CA GLU A 191 -22.28 3.43 -3.06
C GLU A 191 -22.53 2.55 -4.30
N LEU A 192 -23.48 2.91 -5.18
CA LEU A 192 -23.71 2.17 -6.43
C LEU A 192 -22.47 2.12 -7.32
N GLY A 193 -21.75 3.24 -7.39
CA GLY A 193 -20.48 3.30 -8.12
C GLY A 193 -19.47 2.30 -7.56
N VAL A 194 -19.37 2.19 -6.24
CA VAL A 194 -18.49 1.20 -5.59
C VAL A 194 -18.97 -0.23 -5.89
N MET A 195 -20.26 -0.52 -5.72
CA MET A 195 -20.83 -1.85 -6.02
C MET A 195 -20.55 -2.26 -7.47
N MET A 196 -20.82 -1.37 -8.43
CA MET A 196 -20.54 -1.59 -9.85
C MET A 196 -19.06 -1.89 -10.12
N MET A 197 -18.15 -1.13 -9.51
CA MET A 197 -16.71 -1.37 -9.64
C MET A 197 -16.29 -2.70 -9.02
N THR A 198 -16.89 -3.10 -7.89
CA THR A 198 -16.62 -4.41 -7.30
C THR A 198 -17.14 -5.56 -8.16
N THR A 199 -18.31 -5.43 -8.77
CA THR A 199 -18.87 -6.44 -9.70
C THR A 199 -17.97 -6.62 -10.93
N ILE A 200 -17.45 -5.51 -11.49
CA ILE A 200 -16.46 -5.55 -12.58
C ILE A 200 -15.15 -6.22 -12.11
N LEU A 201 -14.64 -5.88 -10.92
CA LEU A 201 -13.40 -6.45 -10.40
C LEU A 201 -13.54 -7.96 -10.12
N VAL A 202 -14.65 -8.39 -9.52
CA VAL A 202 -14.95 -9.81 -9.26
C VAL A 202 -15.07 -10.57 -10.58
N THR A 203 -15.63 -9.95 -11.62
CA THR A 203 -15.68 -10.55 -12.96
C THR A 203 -14.29 -10.82 -13.53
N ILE A 204 -13.38 -9.86 -13.39
CA ILE A 204 -11.97 -10.02 -13.81
C ILE A 204 -11.31 -11.16 -13.00
N VAL A 205 -11.57 -11.24 -11.70
CA VAL A 205 -11.08 -12.32 -10.82
C VAL A 205 -11.64 -13.69 -11.25
N MET A 206 -12.93 -13.79 -11.55
CA MET A 206 -13.57 -15.02 -12.02
C MET A 206 -12.94 -15.52 -13.33
N LEU A 207 -12.59 -14.60 -14.23
CA LEU A 207 -12.01 -14.91 -15.54
C LEU A 207 -10.51 -15.27 -15.44
N LEU A 208 -9.71 -14.46 -14.74
CA LEU A 208 -8.25 -14.61 -14.71
C LEU A 208 -7.75 -15.58 -13.62
N ILE A 209 -8.36 -15.54 -12.43
CA ILE A 209 -7.90 -16.29 -11.25
C ILE A 209 -8.67 -17.61 -11.11
N TRP A 210 -10.01 -17.57 -11.10
CA TRP A 210 -10.84 -18.77 -10.91
C TRP A 210 -11.01 -19.59 -12.20
N ARG A 211 -10.70 -19.02 -13.37
CA ARG A 211 -10.76 -19.67 -14.69
C ARG A 211 -12.09 -20.42 -14.91
N LEU A 212 -13.21 -19.79 -14.52
CA LEU A 212 -14.54 -20.37 -14.70
C LEU A 212 -15.00 -20.29 -16.16
N ASN A 213 -15.99 -21.12 -16.52
CA ASN A 213 -16.60 -21.09 -17.85
C ASN A 213 -17.16 -19.70 -18.17
N ILE A 214 -16.86 -19.19 -19.37
CA ILE A 214 -17.26 -17.85 -19.83
C ILE A 214 -18.78 -17.63 -19.70
N ILE A 215 -19.59 -18.68 -19.91
CA ILE A 215 -21.06 -18.60 -19.79
C ILE A 215 -21.50 -18.26 -18.35
N ILE A 216 -20.84 -18.84 -17.34
CA ILE A 216 -21.15 -18.59 -15.93
C ILE A 216 -20.75 -17.15 -15.58
N VAL A 217 -19.58 -16.71 -16.04
CA VAL A 217 -19.09 -15.34 -15.83
C VAL A 217 -20.01 -14.33 -16.52
N LEU A 218 -20.43 -14.59 -17.76
CA LEU A 218 -21.35 -13.74 -18.50
C LEU A 218 -22.71 -13.66 -17.82
N SER A 219 -23.25 -14.78 -17.35
CA SER A 219 -24.51 -14.82 -16.60
C SER A 219 -24.42 -14.00 -15.31
N PHE A 220 -23.33 -14.14 -14.55
CA PHE A 220 -23.06 -13.34 -13.35
C PHE A 220 -23.03 -11.84 -13.66
N VAL A 221 -22.25 -11.42 -14.66
CA VAL A 221 -22.14 -10.00 -15.04
C VAL A 221 -23.48 -9.45 -15.47
N VAL A 222 -24.17 -10.11 -16.41
CA VAL A 222 -25.43 -9.61 -16.95
C VAL A 222 -26.48 -9.47 -15.86
N PHE A 223 -26.54 -10.41 -14.92
CA PHE A 223 -27.49 -10.36 -13.82
C PHE A 223 -27.15 -9.24 -12.81
N PHE A 224 -25.97 -9.25 -12.22
CA PHE A 224 -25.62 -8.30 -11.15
C PHE A 224 -25.39 -6.89 -11.68
N LEU A 225 -24.60 -6.75 -12.75
CA LEU A 225 -24.32 -5.44 -13.35
C LEU A 225 -25.60 -4.85 -13.97
N GLY A 226 -26.48 -5.68 -14.55
CA GLY A 226 -27.76 -5.23 -15.09
C GLY A 226 -28.70 -4.68 -14.02
N LEU A 227 -28.78 -5.35 -12.86
CA LEU A 227 -29.53 -4.85 -11.71
C LEU A 227 -28.93 -3.53 -11.21
N GLU A 228 -27.63 -3.49 -10.98
CA GLU A 228 -26.93 -2.28 -10.52
C GLU A 228 -27.12 -1.09 -11.48
N LEU A 229 -27.02 -1.31 -12.80
CA LEU A 229 -27.29 -0.26 -13.80
C LEU A 229 -28.73 0.26 -13.73
N THR A 230 -29.70 -0.62 -13.46
CA THR A 230 -31.11 -0.24 -13.33
C THR A 230 -31.30 0.69 -12.11
N PHE A 231 -30.71 0.33 -10.97
CA PHE A 231 -30.72 1.20 -9.78
C PHE A 231 -29.93 2.49 -10.01
N PHE A 232 -28.78 2.43 -10.69
CA PHE A 232 -27.95 3.59 -10.99
C PHE A 232 -28.67 4.60 -11.87
N SER A 233 -29.38 4.12 -12.90
CA SER A 233 -30.21 4.96 -13.75
C SER A 233 -31.36 5.64 -12.99
N SER A 234 -31.92 4.99 -11.97
CA SER A 234 -32.90 5.60 -11.07
C SER A 234 -32.31 6.74 -10.24
N VAL A 235 -31.16 6.53 -9.59
CA VAL A 235 -30.56 7.54 -8.71
C VAL A 235 -29.93 8.70 -9.51
N LEU A 236 -29.43 8.46 -10.73
CA LEU A 236 -28.90 9.51 -11.60
C LEU A 236 -29.92 10.62 -11.89
N TRP A 237 -31.21 10.28 -11.97
CA TRP A 237 -32.25 11.29 -12.21
C TRP A 237 -32.43 12.23 -11.02
N SER A 238 -32.10 11.77 -9.80
CA SER A 238 -32.16 12.58 -8.57
C SER A 238 -30.96 13.51 -8.37
N VAL A 239 -29.99 13.52 -9.32
CA VAL A 239 -28.79 14.39 -9.25
C VAL A 239 -29.14 15.87 -9.33
N THR A 240 -30.23 16.23 -10.03
CA THR A 240 -30.68 17.60 -10.20
C THR A 240 -31.14 18.26 -8.90
N ASP A 241 -31.44 17.46 -7.87
CA ASP A 241 -32.08 17.93 -6.63
C ASP A 241 -31.07 18.35 -5.54
N GLY A 242 -29.81 18.64 -5.90
CA GLY A 242 -28.79 19.16 -4.96
C GLY A 242 -27.63 18.19 -4.65
N SER A 243 -27.73 16.94 -5.11
CA SER A 243 -26.73 15.88 -4.88
C SER A 243 -25.37 16.10 -5.56
N TRP A 244 -25.25 17.12 -6.43
CA TRP A 244 -24.05 17.42 -7.21
C TRP A 244 -22.85 17.83 -6.33
N VAL A 245 -23.08 18.38 -5.14
CA VAL A 245 -22.01 18.86 -4.24
C VAL A 245 -21.09 17.71 -3.79
N ILE A 246 -21.66 16.58 -3.36
CA ILE A 246 -20.90 15.40 -2.93
C ILE A 246 -20.17 14.75 -4.13
N LEU A 247 -20.79 14.78 -5.32
CA LEU A 247 -20.14 14.31 -6.54
C LEU A 247 -18.93 15.17 -6.91
N VAL A 248 -19.06 16.50 -6.85
CA VAL A 248 -17.93 17.43 -7.07
C VAL A 248 -16.82 17.17 -6.04
N PHE A 249 -17.16 16.97 -4.77
CA PHE A 249 -16.19 16.60 -3.75
C PHE A 249 -15.45 15.29 -4.09
N ALA A 250 -16.17 14.26 -4.54
CA ALA A 250 -15.59 12.99 -4.95
C ALA A 250 -14.64 13.16 -6.15
N VAL A 251 -15.02 13.97 -7.15
CA VAL A 251 -14.17 14.28 -8.32
C VAL A 251 -12.89 15.01 -7.90
N ILE A 252 -12.99 15.99 -6.99
CA ILE A 252 -11.81 16.71 -6.48
C ILE A 252 -10.85 15.73 -5.78
N MET A 253 -11.37 14.86 -4.91
CA MET A 253 -10.57 13.84 -4.22
C MET A 253 -9.94 12.84 -5.18
N PHE A 254 -10.68 12.41 -6.22
CA PHE A 254 -10.17 11.54 -7.27
C PHE A 254 -9.02 12.20 -8.05
N VAL A 255 -9.16 13.47 -8.43
CA VAL A 255 -8.10 14.23 -9.13
C VAL A 255 -6.83 14.31 -8.29
N ILE A 256 -6.94 14.58 -6.98
CA ILE A 256 -5.79 14.59 -6.06
C ILE A 256 -5.09 13.23 -6.04
N MET A 257 -5.87 12.15 -5.90
CA MET A 257 -5.35 10.77 -5.89
C MET A 257 -4.68 10.40 -7.23
N TYR A 258 -5.32 10.76 -8.34
CA TYR A 258 -4.82 10.50 -9.70
C TYR A 258 -3.50 11.23 -9.97
N ILE A 259 -3.42 12.52 -9.66
CA ILE A 259 -2.21 13.32 -9.83
C ILE A 259 -1.07 12.76 -8.98
N TRP A 260 -1.35 12.38 -7.73
CA TRP A 260 -0.37 11.78 -6.84
C TRP A 260 0.17 10.44 -7.38
N ASN A 261 -0.74 9.55 -7.78
CA ASN A 261 -0.39 8.24 -8.32
C ASN A 261 0.44 8.39 -9.61
N TYR A 262 -0.02 9.24 -10.54
CA TYR A 262 0.65 9.51 -11.80
C TYR A 262 2.06 10.02 -11.58
N GLY A 263 2.24 11.07 -10.76
CA GLY A 263 3.56 11.62 -10.50
C GLY A 263 4.48 10.66 -9.74
N SER A 264 3.96 9.88 -8.78
CA SER A 264 4.75 8.90 -8.03
C SER A 264 5.20 7.73 -8.89
N LYS A 265 4.31 7.20 -9.76
CA LYS A 265 4.64 6.15 -10.73
C LYS A 265 5.71 6.63 -11.71
N LEU A 266 5.51 7.81 -12.29
CA LEU A 266 6.43 8.40 -13.26
C LEU A 266 7.83 8.62 -12.64
N LYS A 267 7.87 9.02 -11.37
CA LYS A 267 9.12 9.16 -10.60
C LYS A 267 9.86 7.84 -10.53
N TYR A 268 9.12 6.82 -10.11
CA TYR A 268 9.67 5.50 -9.86
C TYR A 268 10.20 4.88 -11.16
N GLU A 269 9.44 4.96 -12.25
CA GLU A 269 9.86 4.49 -13.57
C GLU A 269 11.14 5.20 -14.04
N THR A 270 11.20 6.53 -13.91
CA THR A 270 12.40 7.30 -14.31
C THR A 270 13.62 6.96 -13.45
N GLU A 271 13.44 6.75 -12.13
CA GLU A 271 14.51 6.31 -11.24
C GLU A 271 14.98 4.88 -11.54
N VAL A 272 14.09 4.03 -12.08
CA VAL A 272 14.40 2.65 -12.48
C VAL A 272 15.13 2.60 -13.81
N GLU A 273 14.75 3.43 -14.78
CA GLU A 273 15.41 3.52 -16.09
C GLU A 273 16.81 4.13 -15.98
N ARG A 274 16.98 5.16 -15.14
CA ARG A 274 18.27 5.86 -14.97
C ARG A 274 19.20 5.23 -13.93
N LYS A 275 18.99 3.96 -13.57
CA LYS A 275 19.91 3.26 -12.66
C LYS A 275 21.31 3.28 -13.22
N LEU A 276 22.30 3.41 -12.34
CA LEU A 276 23.68 3.32 -12.75
C LEU A 276 23.95 1.86 -13.18
N PRO A 277 24.35 1.58 -14.43
CA PRO A 277 24.67 0.23 -14.86
C PRO A 277 25.87 -0.28 -14.07
N MET A 278 25.82 -1.56 -13.69
CA MET A 278 26.90 -2.19 -12.92
C MET A 278 28.18 -2.28 -13.75
N ASP A 279 28.06 -2.38 -15.07
CA ASP A 279 29.18 -2.46 -16.01
C ASP A 279 30.00 -1.17 -15.99
N LEU A 280 29.32 -0.01 -16.04
CA LEU A 280 29.97 1.30 -15.90
C LEU A 280 30.69 1.42 -14.54
N MET A 281 30.11 0.91 -13.45
CA MET A 281 30.81 0.91 -12.16
C MET A 281 32.09 0.06 -12.17
N ARG A 282 32.10 -1.05 -12.93
CA ARG A 282 33.27 -1.92 -13.08
C ARG A 282 34.35 -1.26 -13.94
N GLU A 283 33.95 -0.52 -14.99
CA GLU A 283 34.86 0.25 -15.85
C GLU A 283 35.56 1.38 -15.11
N ILE A 284 34.86 2.12 -14.24
CA ILE A 284 35.46 3.26 -13.52
C ILE A 284 36.44 2.78 -12.41
N GLY A 285 36.43 1.49 -12.04
CA GLY A 285 37.38 0.92 -11.09
C GLY A 285 37.07 1.23 -9.61
N CYS A 286 37.91 0.71 -8.71
CA CYS A 286 37.69 0.73 -7.25
C CYS A 286 37.60 2.14 -6.64
N ASN A 287 38.29 3.11 -7.26
CA ASN A 287 38.28 4.51 -6.84
C ASN A 287 37.07 5.27 -7.39
N LEU A 288 36.31 4.69 -8.32
CA LEU A 288 35.22 5.37 -9.05
C LEU A 288 35.64 6.74 -9.63
N GLY A 289 36.94 6.94 -9.91
CA GLY A 289 37.50 8.24 -10.32
C GLY A 289 37.40 9.35 -9.27
N THR A 290 37.28 8.99 -7.99
CA THR A 290 37.03 9.92 -6.87
C THR A 290 38.03 9.76 -5.72
N ILE A 291 38.14 10.81 -4.89
CA ILE A 291 38.91 10.79 -3.65
C ILE A 291 38.09 10.08 -2.55
N ARG A 292 38.72 9.14 -1.83
CA ARG A 292 38.10 8.40 -0.72
C ARG A 292 38.37 9.13 0.61
N ALA A 293 37.37 9.83 1.14
CA ALA A 293 37.43 10.42 2.47
C ALA A 293 37.22 9.35 3.56
N PRO A 294 37.93 9.38 4.70
CA PRO A 294 37.73 8.42 5.77
C PRO A 294 36.32 8.58 6.38
N GLY A 295 35.59 7.49 6.55
CA GLY A 295 34.25 7.49 7.17
C GLY A 295 33.25 6.55 6.50
N ILE A 296 32.02 6.55 7.01
CA ILE A 296 30.92 5.72 6.50
C ILE A 296 29.84 6.61 5.87
N GLY A 297 29.60 6.45 4.57
CA GLY A 297 28.52 7.12 3.85
C GLY A 297 27.27 6.23 3.77
N LEU A 298 26.20 6.58 4.47
CA LEU A 298 24.90 5.89 4.37
C LEU A 298 24.03 6.57 3.31
N LEU A 299 23.84 5.94 2.15
CA LEU A 299 22.93 6.44 1.12
C LEU A 299 21.56 5.79 1.26
N TYR A 300 20.55 6.58 1.64
CA TYR A 300 19.17 6.11 1.71
C TYR A 300 18.53 6.08 0.33
N ASN A 301 17.94 4.94 -0.02
CA ASN A 301 17.30 4.75 -1.32
C ASN A 301 16.06 3.85 -1.23
N GLU A 302 15.06 4.12 -2.08
CA GLU A 302 13.83 3.31 -2.18
C GLU A 302 13.99 2.10 -3.11
N LEU A 303 15.01 2.09 -3.99
CA LEU A 303 15.27 0.94 -4.85
C LEU A 303 15.91 -0.22 -4.07
N ALA A 304 15.32 -1.41 -4.19
CA ALA A 304 15.84 -2.64 -3.61
C ALA A 304 16.97 -3.28 -4.47
N LYS A 305 16.99 -3.01 -5.78
CA LYS A 305 17.94 -3.57 -6.75
C LYS A 305 18.56 -2.47 -7.64
N GLY A 306 19.88 -2.50 -7.75
CA GLY A 306 20.69 -1.56 -8.52
C GLY A 306 21.27 -0.42 -7.69
N VAL A 307 22.13 0.39 -8.30
CA VAL A 307 22.68 1.61 -7.70
C VAL A 307 21.87 2.81 -8.20
N PRO A 308 21.38 3.69 -7.31
CA PRO A 308 20.55 4.82 -7.71
C PRO A 308 21.32 5.82 -8.58
N ALA A 309 20.63 6.41 -9.56
CA ALA A 309 21.14 7.49 -10.41
C ALA A 309 21.74 8.66 -9.61
N ILE A 310 21.14 8.94 -8.44
CA ILE A 310 21.54 10.02 -7.54
C ILE A 310 22.98 9.83 -7.04
N PHE A 311 23.43 8.58 -6.89
CA PHE A 311 24.81 8.29 -6.52
C PHE A 311 25.78 8.65 -7.64
N GLY A 312 25.43 8.34 -8.90
CA GLY A 312 26.20 8.78 -10.07
C GLY A 312 26.27 10.30 -10.18
N HIS A 313 25.12 10.98 -10.05
CA HIS A 313 25.07 12.44 -10.04
C HIS A 313 25.88 13.06 -8.90
N PHE A 314 25.86 12.43 -7.72
CA PHE A 314 26.66 12.85 -6.58
C PHE A 314 28.15 12.78 -6.89
N ILE A 315 28.62 11.65 -7.43
CA ILE A 315 30.02 11.45 -7.82
C ILE A 315 30.48 12.46 -8.89
N THR A 316 29.66 12.74 -9.90
CA THR A 316 30.04 13.69 -10.96
C THR A 316 30.08 15.14 -10.46
N THR A 317 29.27 15.48 -9.46
CA THR A 317 29.21 16.84 -8.90
C THR A 317 30.28 17.06 -7.83
N LEU A 318 30.51 16.04 -7.01
CA LEU A 318 31.48 16.02 -5.93
C LEU A 318 32.31 14.75 -6.08
N PRO A 319 33.54 14.85 -6.62
CA PRO A 319 34.42 13.69 -6.84
C PRO A 319 35.08 13.22 -5.53
N ALA A 320 34.30 13.12 -4.45
CA ALA A 320 34.72 12.64 -3.15
C ALA A 320 33.64 11.74 -2.55
N ILE A 321 34.01 10.51 -2.22
CA ILE A 321 33.13 9.52 -1.58
C ILE A 321 33.75 9.01 -0.28
N HIS A 322 32.92 8.46 0.60
CA HIS A 322 33.41 7.89 1.85
C HIS A 322 34.16 6.57 1.58
N SER A 323 35.09 6.23 2.47
CA SER A 323 35.91 5.03 2.40
C SER A 323 35.03 3.78 2.38
N MET A 324 33.91 3.79 3.12
CA MET A 324 32.85 2.80 3.05
C MET A 324 31.51 3.44 2.68
N VAL A 325 30.79 2.85 1.71
CA VAL A 325 29.45 3.32 1.33
C VAL A 325 28.43 2.21 1.53
N VAL A 326 27.35 2.50 2.25
CA VAL A 326 26.24 1.55 2.48
C VAL A 326 24.96 2.12 1.89
N PHE A 327 24.41 1.42 0.89
CA PHE A 327 23.08 1.71 0.36
C PHE A 327 22.01 1.11 1.28
N VAL A 328 21.29 1.96 2.01
CA VAL A 328 20.26 1.53 2.97
C VAL A 328 18.88 1.64 2.32
N CYS A 329 18.19 0.49 2.22
CA CYS A 329 16.81 0.40 1.74
C CYS A 329 15.90 -0.07 2.88
N ILE A 330 14.95 0.77 3.28
CA ILE A 330 13.99 0.45 4.35
C ILE A 330 12.75 -0.21 3.74
N LYS A 331 12.38 -1.40 4.22
CA LYS A 331 11.17 -2.13 3.82
C LYS A 331 10.31 -2.45 5.04
N TYR A 332 9.00 -2.28 4.90
CA TYR A 332 8.05 -2.61 5.95
C TYR A 332 7.49 -4.01 5.74
N VAL A 333 7.42 -4.78 6.82
CA VAL A 333 6.90 -6.15 6.85
C VAL A 333 5.62 -6.16 7.69
N PRO A 334 4.58 -6.95 7.35
CA PRO A 334 3.33 -7.00 8.10
C PRO A 334 3.44 -7.74 9.45
N VAL A 335 4.52 -7.53 10.19
CA VAL A 335 4.76 -8.07 11.54
C VAL A 335 4.87 -6.91 12.54
N PRO A 336 4.49 -7.10 13.82
CA PRO A 336 4.50 -6.01 14.81
C PRO A 336 5.90 -5.46 15.04
N VAL A 337 6.86 -6.34 15.30
CA VAL A 337 8.26 -6.01 15.57
C VAL A 337 9.10 -7.04 14.85
N VAL A 338 10.11 -6.59 14.09
CA VAL A 338 11.06 -7.50 13.43
C VAL A 338 12.19 -7.82 14.43
N PRO A 339 12.54 -9.10 14.64
CA PRO A 339 13.63 -9.49 15.52
C PRO A 339 14.95 -8.88 15.02
N GLN A 340 15.84 -8.53 15.95
CA GLN A 340 17.08 -7.80 15.62
C GLN A 340 17.97 -8.55 14.61
N ASN A 341 18.02 -9.88 14.69
CA ASN A 341 18.82 -10.73 13.79
C ASN A 341 18.34 -10.72 12.33
N GLU A 342 17.06 -10.43 12.08
CA GLU A 342 16.47 -10.35 10.73
C GLU A 342 16.22 -8.92 10.29
N ARG A 343 16.62 -7.94 11.09
CA ARG A 343 16.38 -6.52 10.84
C ARG A 343 17.24 -6.00 9.71
N PHE A 344 18.51 -6.40 9.64
CA PHE A 344 19.47 -5.91 8.66
C PHE A 344 20.00 -7.03 7.78
N PHE A 345 19.68 -6.98 6.49
CA PHE A 345 20.24 -7.89 5.50
C PHE A 345 21.29 -7.17 4.66
N PHE A 346 22.55 -7.57 4.80
CA PHE A 346 23.64 -7.02 4.02
C PHE A 346 23.99 -7.89 2.80
N ARG A 347 24.49 -7.24 1.76
CA ARG A 347 25.08 -7.86 0.56
C ARG A 347 26.13 -6.93 -0.04
N ARG A 348 27.24 -7.45 -0.55
CA ARG A 348 28.21 -6.66 -1.34
C ARG A 348 27.63 -6.29 -2.71
N VAL A 349 27.87 -5.06 -3.16
CA VAL A 349 27.42 -4.58 -4.48
C VAL A 349 28.49 -4.80 -5.54
N CYS A 350 29.76 -4.63 -5.15
CA CYS A 350 30.94 -4.76 -5.99
C CYS A 350 31.97 -5.67 -5.30
N PRO A 351 33.05 -6.09 -6.00
CA PRO A 351 34.16 -6.84 -5.40
C PRO A 351 34.78 -6.13 -4.18
N LYS A 352 35.55 -6.87 -3.37
CA LYS A 352 36.04 -6.41 -2.04
C LYS A 352 36.68 -5.02 -2.06
N SER A 353 37.44 -4.72 -3.11
CA SER A 353 38.21 -3.48 -3.29
C SER A 353 37.38 -2.20 -3.34
N TYR A 354 36.06 -2.30 -3.55
CA TYR A 354 35.17 -1.14 -3.68
C TYR A 354 34.62 -0.66 -2.33
N HIS A 355 34.51 -1.54 -1.32
CA HIS A 355 33.84 -1.25 -0.04
C HIS A 355 32.42 -0.64 -0.17
N LEU A 356 31.67 -1.09 -1.19
CA LEU A 356 30.26 -0.75 -1.38
C LEU A 356 29.35 -1.89 -0.92
N PHE A 357 28.53 -1.61 0.08
CA PHE A 357 27.59 -2.55 0.67
C PHE A 357 26.15 -2.10 0.41
N ARG A 358 25.24 -3.06 0.38
CA ARG A 358 23.80 -2.82 0.38
C ARG A 358 23.21 -3.41 1.65
N CYS A 359 22.36 -2.64 2.31
CA CYS A 359 21.62 -3.04 3.49
C CYS A 359 20.12 -2.92 3.24
N ILE A 360 19.38 -4.01 3.40
CA ILE A 360 17.91 -3.99 3.44
C ILE A 360 17.50 -4.04 4.91
N ALA A 361 16.96 -2.93 5.41
CA ALA A 361 16.47 -2.80 6.77
C ALA A 361 14.97 -3.09 6.82
N ARG A 362 14.58 -4.18 7.49
CA ARG A 362 13.18 -4.60 7.65
C ARG A 362 12.61 -4.08 8.96
N TYR A 363 11.49 -3.38 8.88
CA TYR A 363 10.79 -2.85 10.04
C TYR A 363 9.35 -3.35 10.09
N GLY A 364 8.91 -3.70 11.29
CA GLY A 364 7.53 -3.99 11.62
C GLY A 364 6.70 -2.71 11.78
N TYR A 365 5.38 -2.87 11.80
CA TYR A 365 4.46 -1.74 11.90
C TYR A 365 4.47 -1.02 13.26
N LYS A 366 5.06 -1.63 14.31
CA LYS A 366 5.27 -1.01 15.62
C LYS A 366 6.73 -0.72 15.97
N ASP A 367 7.65 -0.99 15.07
CA ASP A 367 9.04 -0.64 15.32
C ASP A 367 9.19 0.90 15.40
N VAL A 368 9.79 1.34 16.50
CA VAL A 368 9.93 2.76 16.81
C VAL A 368 11.07 3.34 15.97
N ARG A 369 10.73 4.15 14.97
CA ARG A 369 11.71 4.81 14.08
C ARG A 369 12.53 5.90 14.77
N LYS A 370 12.10 6.37 15.95
CA LYS A 370 12.78 7.40 16.76
C LYS A 370 13.83 6.78 17.69
N GLU A 371 14.50 5.71 17.28
CA GLU A 371 15.71 5.28 17.98
C GLU A 371 16.75 6.41 17.91
N ASN A 372 17.55 6.54 18.95
CA ASN A 372 18.76 7.37 18.91
C ASN A 372 19.55 6.93 17.66
N HIS A 373 19.86 7.85 16.75
CA HIS A 373 20.58 7.56 15.51
C HIS A 373 21.86 6.73 15.76
N GLN A 374 22.51 6.95 16.92
CA GLN A 374 23.63 6.15 17.42
C GLN A 374 23.32 4.66 17.60
N ALA A 375 22.15 4.30 18.14
CA ALA A 375 21.76 2.91 18.33
C ALA A 375 21.53 2.21 16.98
N PHE A 376 20.94 2.92 16.03
CA PHE A 376 20.79 2.44 14.66
C PHE A 376 22.16 2.22 14.00
N GLU A 377 23.07 3.18 14.11
CA GLU A 377 24.44 3.06 13.59
C GLU A 377 25.17 1.86 14.20
N GLN A 378 25.07 1.67 15.53
CA GLN A 378 25.69 0.54 16.22
C GLN A 378 25.17 -0.82 15.71
N LEU A 379 23.85 -0.98 15.62
CA LEU A 379 23.24 -2.22 15.13
C LEU A 379 23.56 -2.49 13.65
N LEU A 380 23.63 -1.42 12.84
CA LEU A 380 23.97 -1.51 11.43
C LEU A 380 25.42 -1.98 11.26
N ILE A 381 26.36 -1.44 12.04
CA ILE A 381 27.77 -1.81 11.99
C ILE A 381 27.98 -3.23 12.53
N GLU A 382 27.34 -3.59 13.65
CA GLU A 382 27.42 -4.95 14.20
C GLU A 382 26.93 -6.00 13.19
N SER A 383 25.85 -5.69 12.47
CA SER A 383 25.31 -6.56 11.43
C SER A 383 26.23 -6.65 10.21
N LEU A 384 26.96 -5.57 9.90
CA LEU A 384 27.99 -5.57 8.84
C LEU A 384 29.20 -6.41 9.23
N GLU A 385 29.70 -6.27 10.46
CA GLU A 385 30.80 -7.09 11.00
C GLU A 385 30.44 -8.58 10.97
N LYS A 386 29.19 -8.93 11.36
CA LYS A 386 28.69 -10.31 11.27
C LYS A 386 28.68 -10.85 9.85
N LEU A 387 28.33 -10.04 8.85
CA LEU A 387 28.39 -10.45 7.44
C LEU A 387 29.82 -10.78 7.03
N ILE A 388 30.79 -9.92 7.37
CA ILE A 388 32.18 -10.11 6.95
C ILE A 388 32.80 -11.34 7.58
N ARG A 389 32.52 -11.58 8.87
CA ARG A 389 32.91 -12.83 9.54
C ARG A 389 32.32 -14.06 8.84
N ARG A 390 31.04 -14.01 8.49
CA ARG A 390 30.37 -15.11 7.78
C ARG A 390 30.96 -15.36 6.39
N GLU A 391 31.27 -14.32 5.63
CA GLU A 391 31.90 -14.46 4.31
C GLU A 391 33.34 -14.99 4.40
N ALA A 392 34.06 -14.72 5.48
CA ALA A 392 35.38 -15.30 5.70
C ALA A 392 35.30 -16.78 6.06
N GLN A 393 34.37 -17.15 6.96
CA GLN A 393 34.12 -18.55 7.31
C GLN A 393 33.69 -19.38 6.09
N GLN A 394 32.85 -18.81 5.21
CA GLN A 394 32.43 -19.51 4.00
C GLN A 394 33.61 -19.75 3.04
N ARG A 395 34.55 -18.80 2.92
CA ARG A 395 35.77 -19.02 2.12
C ARG A 395 36.71 -20.06 2.72
N GLN A 396 36.78 -20.14 4.05
CA GLN A 396 37.56 -21.20 4.72
C GLN A 396 36.98 -22.57 4.41
N LEU A 397 35.65 -22.70 4.41
CA LEU A 397 34.95 -23.94 4.05
C LEU A 397 35.06 -24.29 2.56
N GLU A 398 35.02 -23.30 1.67
CA GLU A 398 35.25 -23.49 0.22
C GLU A 398 36.71 -23.88 -0.06
N SER A 399 37.68 -23.37 0.70
CA SER A 399 39.10 -23.72 0.58
C SER A 399 39.46 -25.11 1.11
N ASP A 400 38.67 -25.67 2.04
CA ASP A 400 38.85 -27.03 2.60
C ASP A 400 38.16 -28.11 1.74
N GLY A 401 37.35 -27.71 0.75
CA GLY A 401 36.52 -28.62 -0.06
C GLY A 401 37.06 -28.97 -1.45
N ASP A 402 38.15 -28.33 -1.90
CA ASP A 402 38.74 -28.56 -3.23
C ASP A 402 39.87 -29.61 -3.18
N GLU A 403 39.50 -30.84 -2.84
CA GLU A 403 40.16 -32.06 -3.33
C GLU A 403 39.07 -32.95 -3.94
N ASP A 404 38.53 -32.53 -5.09
CA ASP A 404 38.11 -33.38 -6.23
C ASP A 404 37.03 -32.69 -7.10
N ALA A 405 37.28 -32.74 -8.42
CA ALA A 405 36.40 -32.50 -9.56
C ALA A 405 36.33 -31.07 -10.17
N ASP A 406 36.97 -30.98 -11.34
CA ASP A 406 36.89 -29.88 -12.31
C ASP A 406 35.48 -29.60 -12.84
N SER A 407 35.25 -28.32 -13.13
CA SER A 407 34.33 -27.73 -14.13
C SER A 407 32.80 -27.82 -13.89
N GLU A 408 32.17 -26.68 -13.55
CA GLU A 408 31.36 -25.88 -14.49
C GLU A 408 30.68 -24.68 -13.80
N GLU A 409 30.30 -23.72 -14.64
CA GLU A 409 29.98 -22.32 -14.38
C GLU A 409 28.67 -22.03 -13.62
N ASP A 410 28.62 -20.81 -13.06
CA ASP A 410 27.44 -20.00 -12.73
C ASP A 410 26.20 -20.72 -12.18
N THR A 411 25.98 -20.62 -10.86
CA THR A 411 24.63 -20.81 -10.31
C THR A 411 24.27 -19.83 -9.21
N SER A 412 23.27 -19.02 -9.51
CA SER A 412 22.45 -18.25 -8.58
C SER A 412 21.95 -19.10 -7.41
N PHE A 413 22.50 -18.90 -6.21
CA PHE A 413 22.06 -19.61 -5.01
C PHE A 413 20.68 -19.15 -4.51
N SER A 414 19.65 -19.95 -4.79
CA SER A 414 18.42 -20.02 -4.01
C SER A 414 18.69 -20.77 -2.70
N ARG A 415 18.41 -20.14 -1.55
CA ARG A 415 18.49 -20.82 -0.24
C ARG A 415 17.34 -21.81 -0.10
N VAL A 416 17.67 -23.09 0.11
CA VAL A 416 16.77 -24.12 0.64
C VAL A 416 17.02 -24.24 2.14
N LEU A 417 15.96 -24.27 2.95
CA LEU A 417 16.02 -24.57 4.38
C LEU A 417 15.22 -25.86 4.63
N ILE A 418 15.81 -26.77 5.41
CA ILE A 418 15.22 -28.06 5.82
C ILE A 418 14.76 -27.92 7.28
N ASP A 419 13.50 -28.23 7.54
CA ASP A 419 12.93 -28.28 8.90
C ASP A 419 13.33 -29.61 9.59
N PRO A 420 13.30 -29.75 10.93
CA PRO A 420 13.78 -30.94 11.65
C PRO A 420 13.09 -32.27 11.28
N ASN A 421 11.96 -32.22 10.56
CA ASN A 421 11.23 -33.39 10.06
C ASN A 421 11.58 -33.75 8.60
N GLY A 422 12.62 -33.17 8.01
CA GLY A 422 13.17 -33.62 6.72
C GLY A 422 12.35 -33.27 5.47
N SER A 423 11.38 -32.35 5.55
CA SER A 423 10.64 -31.88 4.37
C SER A 423 11.28 -30.63 3.76
N VAL A 424 11.46 -30.65 2.42
CA VAL A 424 12.12 -29.60 1.62
C VAL A 424 11.07 -28.74 0.93
N TYR A 425 11.06 -27.42 1.18
CA TYR A 425 10.32 -26.46 0.38
C TYR A 425 11.28 -25.45 -0.27
N SER A 426 11.31 -25.41 -1.60
CA SER A 426 11.94 -24.33 -2.36
C SER A 426 10.98 -23.16 -2.45
N LEU A 427 11.37 -21.98 -1.96
CA LEU A 427 10.55 -20.77 -2.03
C LEU A 427 10.65 -20.15 -3.43
N GLY A 428 10.04 -20.80 -4.42
CA GLY A 428 9.82 -20.23 -5.74
C GLY A 428 8.59 -19.31 -5.74
N VAL A 429 8.81 -18.01 -5.92
CA VAL A 429 7.76 -17.12 -6.44
C VAL A 429 7.98 -17.01 -7.96
N PRO A 430 7.01 -17.40 -8.80
CA PRO A 430 7.18 -17.49 -10.24
C PRO A 430 6.80 -16.15 -10.87
N LEU A 431 7.75 -15.32 -11.33
CA LEU A 431 7.40 -14.16 -12.18
C LEU A 431 8.59 -13.52 -12.95
N LEU A 432 9.66 -14.25 -13.25
CA LEU A 432 10.82 -13.69 -13.98
C LEU A 432 11.56 -14.75 -14.82
N ALA A 433 10.85 -15.46 -15.71
CA ALA A 433 11.43 -16.47 -16.60
C ALA A 433 11.51 -16.05 -18.08
N GLU A 434 11.20 -14.81 -18.45
CA GLU A 434 11.26 -14.37 -19.84
C GLU A 434 12.09 -13.09 -19.99
N PHE A 435 13.39 -13.24 -20.23
CA PHE A 435 14.15 -12.44 -21.19
C PHE A 435 15.53 -13.08 -21.39
N ARG A 436 15.68 -13.93 -22.41
CA ARG A 436 16.97 -14.51 -22.84
C ARG A 436 17.49 -13.65 -24.00
N GLY A 437 18.39 -12.71 -23.70
CA GLY A 437 19.06 -11.88 -24.70
C GLY A 437 20.27 -12.61 -25.28
N SER A 438 20.31 -12.71 -26.61
CA SER A 438 21.40 -13.24 -27.42
C SER A 438 22.65 -12.35 -27.33
N SER A 439 23.82 -12.96 -27.12
CA SER A 439 25.09 -12.35 -27.50
C SER A 439 26.06 -13.44 -27.95
N ASN A 440 26.43 -13.35 -29.22
CA ASN A 440 27.34 -14.24 -29.95
C ASN A 440 28.77 -14.17 -29.41
N SER A 441 29.44 -15.31 -29.41
CA SER A 441 30.87 -15.50 -29.20
C SER A 441 31.68 -14.88 -30.33
N ILE A 442 32.70 -14.10 -30.00
CA ILE A 442 33.83 -13.80 -30.90
C ILE A 442 35.10 -14.26 -30.18
N SER A 443 35.78 -15.21 -30.80
CA SER A 443 37.10 -15.71 -30.44
C SER A 443 38.16 -14.96 -31.23
N GLU A 444 39.26 -14.56 -30.58
CA GLU A 444 40.59 -14.21 -31.12
C GLU A 444 41.43 -13.73 -29.91
N ALA A 445 42.73 -13.97 -29.73
CA ALA A 445 43.71 -14.83 -30.36
C ALA A 445 44.85 -14.99 -29.34
N SER A 446 45.51 -16.14 -29.36
CA SER A 446 46.70 -16.49 -28.60
C SER A 446 47.94 -15.71 -29.08
N ILE A 447 48.73 -15.16 -28.16
CA ILE A 447 50.17 -14.95 -28.35
C ILE A 447 50.89 -15.41 -27.08
N SER A 448 51.79 -16.36 -27.28
CA SER A 448 52.74 -16.91 -26.32
C SER A 448 54.06 -16.13 -26.36
N GLU A 449 54.57 -15.72 -25.19
CA GLU A 449 56.02 -15.58 -24.94
C GLU A 449 56.34 -16.12 -23.54
N GLU A 450 57.48 -16.79 -23.45
CA GLU A 450 57.91 -17.68 -22.37
C GLU A 450 58.60 -16.99 -21.17
N LEU A 451 58.56 -17.74 -20.06
CA LEU A 451 59.53 -17.86 -18.95
C LEU A 451 59.58 -16.81 -17.82
N ASN A 452 59.05 -17.21 -16.65
CA ASN A 452 59.82 -17.36 -15.42
C ASN A 452 59.04 -18.22 -14.39
N PRO A 453 59.62 -19.30 -13.81
CA PRO A 453 58.93 -20.12 -12.82
C PRO A 453 59.24 -19.60 -11.42
N ASN A 454 58.24 -19.00 -10.75
CA ASN A 454 58.23 -18.89 -9.29
C ASN A 454 56.82 -19.22 -8.81
N SER A 455 56.68 -20.46 -8.32
CA SER A 455 55.75 -20.96 -7.29
C SER A 455 54.34 -20.34 -7.19
N PRO A 456 53.26 -21.12 -7.42
CA PRO A 456 51.94 -20.74 -6.93
C PRO A 456 51.89 -21.03 -5.43
N ALA A 457 52.03 -19.99 -4.60
CA ALA A 457 51.68 -20.11 -3.19
C ALA A 457 50.15 -20.20 -3.08
N SER A 458 49.67 -21.35 -2.62
CA SER A 458 48.31 -21.49 -2.09
C SER A 458 48.11 -20.45 -0.98
N PRO A 459 46.94 -19.78 -0.89
CA PRO A 459 46.69 -18.85 0.19
C PRO A 459 46.65 -19.63 1.50
N SER A 460 47.59 -19.34 2.40
CA SER A 460 47.68 -20.00 3.69
C SER A 460 46.50 -19.60 4.59
N ILE A 461 46.09 -20.47 5.52
CA ILE A 461 45.01 -20.18 6.51
C ILE A 461 45.29 -18.86 7.27
N SER A 462 46.57 -18.54 7.51
CA SER A 462 47.00 -17.27 8.11
C SER A 462 46.71 -16.04 7.24
N ASP A 463 46.74 -16.14 5.91
CA ASP A 463 46.46 -15.02 5.01
C ASP A 463 44.97 -14.64 5.04
N ALA A 464 44.09 -15.62 5.17
CA ALA A 464 42.64 -15.41 5.27
C ALA A 464 42.26 -14.73 6.59
N GLU A 465 42.85 -15.16 7.70
CA GLU A 465 42.63 -14.55 9.02
C GLU A 465 43.19 -13.12 9.09
N HIS A 466 44.42 -12.90 8.59
CA HIS A 466 44.98 -11.56 8.49
C HIS A 466 44.17 -10.65 7.55
N SER A 467 43.61 -11.18 6.46
CA SER A 467 42.74 -10.42 5.55
C SER A 467 41.43 -9.99 6.23
N LEU A 468 40.82 -10.87 7.02
CA LEU A 468 39.64 -10.56 7.83
C LEU A 468 39.95 -9.50 8.88
N GLU A 469 41.06 -9.62 9.61
CA GLU A 469 41.40 -8.68 10.67
C GLU A 469 41.70 -7.28 10.12
N ARG A 470 42.34 -7.19 8.94
CA ARG A 470 42.50 -5.92 8.20
C ARG A 470 41.17 -5.31 7.78
N GLU A 471 40.22 -6.12 7.30
CA GLU A 471 38.91 -5.62 6.88
C GLU A 471 38.07 -5.15 8.08
N LEU A 472 38.16 -5.84 9.22
CA LEU A 472 37.50 -5.44 10.47
C LEU A 472 38.14 -4.19 11.09
N SER A 473 39.48 -4.07 11.06
CA SER A 473 40.16 -2.86 11.56
C SER A 473 39.83 -1.64 10.71
N PHE A 474 39.72 -1.80 9.38
CA PHE A 474 39.27 -0.75 8.48
C PHE A 474 37.85 -0.26 8.82
N ILE A 475 36.92 -1.15 9.17
CA ILE A 475 35.56 -0.76 9.58
C ILE A 475 35.56 0.01 10.89
N ARG A 476 36.37 -0.41 11.86
CA ARG A 476 36.52 0.31 13.13
C ARG A 476 37.08 1.72 12.91
N GLN A 477 38.11 1.85 12.08
CA GLN A 477 38.68 3.14 11.70
C GLN A 477 37.66 4.04 10.96
N ALA A 478 36.89 3.45 10.03
CA ALA A 478 35.84 4.17 9.33
C ALA A 478 34.71 4.62 10.29
N LYS A 479 34.38 3.81 11.29
CA LYS A 479 33.41 4.16 12.35
C LYS A 479 33.91 5.31 13.22
N GLU A 480 35.19 5.30 13.62
CA GLU A 480 35.80 6.38 14.40
C GLU A 480 35.84 7.71 13.65
N SER A 481 35.98 7.64 12.32
CA SER A 481 35.98 8.81 11.43
C SER A 481 34.57 9.44 11.25
N GLY A 482 33.52 8.74 11.68
CA GLY A 482 32.14 9.24 11.68
C GLY A 482 31.25 8.72 10.54
N VAL A 483 29.93 8.86 10.75
CA VAL A 483 28.89 8.42 9.82
C VAL A 483 28.19 9.62 9.21
N VAL A 484 28.14 9.67 7.88
CA VAL A 484 27.46 10.73 7.11
C VAL A 484 26.27 10.15 6.37
N TYR A 485 25.13 10.83 6.49
CA TYR A 485 23.86 10.46 5.90
C TYR A 485 23.65 11.18 4.58
N LEU A 486 23.68 10.44 3.47
CA LEU A 486 23.39 10.95 2.14
C LEU A 486 21.91 10.69 1.83
N LEU A 487 21.14 11.78 1.67
CA LEU A 487 19.72 11.71 1.31
C LEU A 487 19.50 12.17 -0.13
N GLY A 488 19.13 11.22 -0.98
CA GLY A 488 18.74 11.52 -2.35
C GLY A 488 17.32 12.11 -2.44
N HIS A 489 17.20 13.26 -3.07
CA HIS A 489 15.93 13.92 -3.40
C HIS A 489 15.76 13.96 -4.92
N GLY A 490 15.08 12.95 -5.46
CA GLY A 490 14.60 12.97 -6.85
C GLY A 490 13.37 13.84 -6.98
N ASP A 491 13.45 14.95 -7.71
CA ASP A 491 12.31 15.77 -8.13
C ASP A 491 12.01 15.57 -9.61
N ILE A 492 10.75 15.72 -10.01
CA ILE A 492 10.35 15.56 -11.41
C ILE A 492 9.93 16.91 -11.95
N ARG A 493 10.40 17.25 -13.14
CA ARG A 493 9.90 18.39 -13.90
C ARG A 493 9.53 17.93 -15.31
N ALA A 494 8.43 18.48 -15.82
CA ALA A 494 8.04 18.21 -17.19
C ALA A 494 9.03 18.87 -18.17
N ARG A 495 9.40 18.16 -19.25
CA ARG A 495 10.22 18.72 -20.34
C ARG A 495 9.56 19.96 -20.97
N LYS A 496 10.38 20.86 -21.52
CA LYS A 496 9.92 22.07 -22.21
C LYS A 496 9.03 21.76 -23.42
N ASP A 497 9.15 20.57 -24.00
CA ASP A 497 8.36 20.15 -25.16
C ASP A 497 7.08 19.37 -24.78
N SER A 498 6.87 19.09 -23.49
CA SER A 498 5.68 18.38 -23.03
C SER A 498 4.42 19.23 -23.17
N TRP A 499 3.28 18.56 -23.39
CA TRP A 499 1.97 19.18 -23.46
C TRP A 499 1.63 20.00 -22.20
N PHE A 500 0.85 21.06 -22.36
CA PHE A 500 0.55 22.03 -21.30
C PHE A 500 -0.04 21.39 -20.04
N ILE A 501 -0.98 20.44 -20.20
CA ILE A 501 -1.60 19.75 -19.06
C ILE A 501 -0.57 18.94 -18.27
N LYS A 502 0.34 18.23 -18.94
CA LYS A 502 1.42 17.48 -18.26
C LYS A 502 2.32 18.41 -17.46
N LYS A 503 2.66 19.58 -18.00
CA LYS A 503 3.44 20.61 -17.29
C LYS A 503 2.70 21.14 -16.05
N LEU A 504 1.41 21.45 -16.18
CA LEU A 504 0.59 21.96 -15.08
C LEU A 504 0.48 20.92 -13.95
N VAL A 505 0.16 19.68 -14.31
CA VAL A 505 0.00 18.57 -13.36
C VAL A 505 1.30 18.28 -12.61
N ILE A 506 2.43 18.17 -13.33
CA ILE A 506 3.71 17.80 -12.71
C ILE A 506 4.32 18.98 -11.95
N ASN A 507 4.49 20.13 -12.60
CA ASN A 507 5.28 21.23 -12.05
C ASN A 507 4.54 22.00 -10.94
N TYR A 508 3.21 22.03 -10.96
CA TYR A 508 2.41 22.74 -9.95
C TYR A 508 1.71 21.78 -9.01
N PHE A 509 0.76 20.98 -9.49
CA PHE A 509 -0.09 20.19 -8.59
C PHE A 509 0.68 19.08 -7.85
N TYR A 510 1.45 18.26 -8.57
CA TYR A 510 2.25 17.21 -7.95
C TYR A 510 3.33 17.78 -7.04
N ALA A 511 4.06 18.81 -7.49
CA ALA A 511 5.06 19.49 -6.68
C ALA A 511 4.45 20.12 -5.40
N PHE A 512 3.27 20.73 -5.50
CA PHE A 512 2.53 21.29 -4.36
C PHE A 512 2.12 20.20 -3.38
N LEU A 513 1.46 19.14 -3.86
CA LEU A 513 1.05 18.01 -3.00
C LEU A 513 2.26 17.42 -2.29
N ARG A 514 3.36 17.21 -3.01
CA ARG A 514 4.60 16.65 -2.47
C ARG A 514 5.30 17.55 -1.46
N LYS A 515 5.26 18.87 -1.65
CA LYS A 515 5.82 19.85 -0.71
C LYS A 515 5.02 19.93 0.59
N ASN A 516 3.70 19.79 0.51
CA ASN A 516 2.80 19.82 1.68
C ASN A 516 2.66 18.46 2.37
N CYS A 517 2.97 17.35 1.69
CA CYS A 517 2.91 16.02 2.28
C CYS A 517 4.21 15.62 2.98
N ARG A 518 4.08 14.73 3.98
CA ARG A 518 5.23 14.28 4.76
C ARG A 518 6.17 13.45 3.88
N ARG A 519 7.46 13.79 3.88
CA ARG A 519 8.48 13.05 3.13
C ARG A 519 8.68 11.66 3.72
N GLY A 520 8.89 10.66 2.86
CA GLY A 520 9.07 9.26 3.28
C GLY A 520 10.17 9.03 4.31
N ILE A 521 11.19 9.90 4.29
CA ILE A 521 12.41 9.80 5.11
C ILE A 521 12.42 10.82 6.27
N ALA A 522 11.37 11.66 6.42
CA ALA A 522 11.20 12.60 7.55
C ALA A 522 10.91 11.90 8.91
N ASN A 523 11.37 10.67 9.06
CA ASN A 523 11.20 9.83 10.24
C ASN A 523 12.53 9.40 10.86
N LEU A 524 13.67 9.61 10.17
CA LEU A 524 14.99 9.44 10.78
C LEU A 524 15.35 10.76 11.46
N SER A 525 15.48 10.73 12.78
CA SER A 525 15.98 11.86 13.58
C SER A 525 17.50 11.94 13.44
N VAL A 526 17.97 12.30 12.26
CA VAL A 526 19.40 12.48 11.98
C VAL A 526 19.78 13.94 12.34
N PRO A 527 20.87 14.17 13.09
CA PRO A 527 21.36 15.51 13.34
C PRO A 527 21.77 16.19 12.03
N HIS A 528 21.44 17.48 11.89
CA HIS A 528 21.70 18.24 10.67
C HIS A 528 23.20 18.35 10.31
N SER A 529 24.09 18.21 11.30
CA SER A 529 25.55 18.26 11.11
C SER A 529 26.09 17.09 10.27
N HIS A 530 25.41 15.94 10.26
CA HIS A 530 25.88 14.72 9.58
C HIS A 530 25.08 14.42 8.30
N LEU A 531 24.29 15.37 7.81
CA LEU A 531 23.32 15.12 6.74
C LEU A 531 23.66 15.91 5.48
N ILE A 532 23.86 15.19 4.37
CA ILE A 532 24.05 15.74 3.02
C ILE A 532 22.81 15.44 2.19
N GLN A 533 22.17 16.47 1.63
CA GLN A 533 21.05 16.31 0.72
C GLN A 533 21.51 16.51 -0.72
N VAL A 534 21.26 15.52 -1.57
CA VAL A 534 21.54 15.59 -3.00
C VAL A 534 20.22 15.69 -3.74
N GLY A 535 19.95 16.86 -4.31
CA GLY A 535 18.81 17.07 -5.20
C GLY A 535 19.16 16.64 -6.63
N MET A 536 18.29 15.84 -7.24
CA MET A 536 18.38 15.49 -8.67
C MET A 536 17.02 15.77 -9.30
N THR A 537 17.00 16.57 -10.37
CA THR A 537 15.79 16.84 -11.14
C THR A 537 15.71 15.95 -12.37
N TYR A 538 14.71 15.08 -12.41
CA TYR A 538 14.37 14.26 -13.55
C TYR A 538 13.47 15.02 -14.52
N MET A 539 13.94 15.18 -15.76
CA MET A 539 13.16 15.79 -16.83
C MET A 539 12.33 14.72 -17.55
N VAL A 540 11.01 14.76 -17.40
CA VAL A 540 10.08 13.73 -17.87
C VAL A 540 9.06 14.24 -18.86
#